data_AF-A0A1Y7VMI3-F1
#
_entry.id   AF-A0A1Y7VMI3-F1
#
_cell.length_a   1.000
_cell.length_b   1.000
_cell.length_c   1.000
_cell.angle_alpha   90.00
_cell.angle_beta   90.00
_cell.angle_gamma   90.00
#
_symmetry.space_group_name_H-M   'P 1'
#
loop_
_entity.id
_entity.type
_entity.pdbx_description
1 polymer ?
#
loop_
_entity_poly.entity_id
_entity_poly.type
_entity_poly.pdbx_seq_one_letter_code
_entity_poly.pdbx_strand_id
1 'polypeptide(L)' 'FYKHCMHVLTAPLLANTTEDKPSKDDFQTAQLLALVLELLTFCVEHHTYHIKNYIINKDILRRVLVLMASKHAFLAL' A
#
# COMPACT_ATOMS: atom_id res chain seq x y z
N PHE A 1 14.54 6.17 7.88
CA PHE A 1 13.10 5.96 7.67
C PHE A 1 12.77 4.65 6.95
N TYR A 2 13.08 4.48 5.65
CA TYR A 2 12.72 3.27 4.86
C TYR A 2 13.18 1.93 5.45
N LYS A 3 14.39 1.89 6.03
CA LYS A 3 14.94 0.68 6.65
C LYS A 3 14.25 0.29 7.97
N HIS A 4 13.76 1.27 8.74
CA HIS A 4 13.41 1.08 10.15
C HIS A 4 11.93 1.33 10.48
N CYS A 5 11.22 2.14 9.69
CA CYS A 5 9.85 2.57 10.02
C CYS A 5 8.85 2.18 8.94
N MET A 6 9.24 2.27 7.67
CA MET A 6 8.31 2.12 6.54
C MET A 6 7.61 0.75 6.53
N HIS A 7 8.30 -0.31 6.95
CA HIS A 7 7.71 -1.65 7.01
C HIS A 7 6.54 -1.77 7.97
N VAL A 8 6.54 -1.00 9.07
CA VAL A 8 5.43 -0.94 10.01
C VAL A 8 4.24 -0.24 9.36
N LEU A 9 4.50 0.89 8.69
CA LEU A 9 3.46 1.70 8.04
C LEU A 9 2.80 0.96 6.87
N THR A 10 3.56 0.14 6.13
CA THR A 10 3.03 -0.65 5.01
C THR A 10 2.53 -2.03 5.42
N ALA A 11 2.68 -2.44 6.68
CA ALA A 11 2.26 -3.77 7.14
C ALA A 11 0.77 -4.06 6.87
N PRO A 12 -0.18 -3.11 7.06
CA PRO A 12 -1.58 -3.35 6.73
C PRO A 12 -1.80 -3.65 5.24
N LEU A 13 -1.11 -2.94 4.34
CA LEU A 13 -1.17 -3.20 2.90
C LEU A 13 -0.68 -4.61 2.59
N LEU A 14 0.50 -4.99 3.09
CA LEU A 14 1.10 -6.30 2.83
C LEU A 14 0.24 -7.44 3.37
N ALA A 15 -0.33 -7.28 4.57
CA ALA A 15 -1.18 -8.28 5.21
C ALA A 15 -2.54 -8.43 4.51
N ASN A 16 -3.11 -7.33 4.00
CA ASN A 16 -4.44 -7.37 3.38
C ASN A 16 -4.42 -7.87 1.92
N THR A 17 -3.25 -8.01 1.31
CA THR A 17 -3.10 -8.29 -0.13
C THR A 17 -2.21 -9.50 -0.40
N THR A 18 -2.18 -10.45 0.54
CA THR A 18 -1.39 -11.70 0.41
C THR A 18 -1.85 -12.56 -0.77
N GLU A 19 -3.15 -12.57 -1.04
CA GLU A 19 -3.80 -13.23 -2.18
C GLU A 19 -4.06 -12.24 -3.32
N ASP A 20 -4.65 -12.71 -4.41
CA ASP A 20 -4.99 -11.89 -5.59
C ASP A 20 -6.26 -11.03 -5.38
N LYS A 21 -6.77 -10.95 -4.15
CA LYS A 21 -7.87 -10.06 -3.73
C LYS A 21 -7.68 -9.58 -2.29
N PRO A 22 -8.30 -8.45 -1.88
CA PRO A 22 -8.25 -7.98 -0.49
C PRO A 22 -8.81 -9.04 0.47
N SER A 23 -8.05 -9.40 1.51
CA SER A 23 -8.48 -10.39 2.51
C SER A 23 -9.57 -9.84 3.42
N LYS A 24 -9.52 -8.54 3.74
CA LYS A 24 -10.54 -7.81 4.48
C LYS A 24 -10.90 -6.52 3.74
N ASP A 25 -12.17 -6.42 3.34
CA ASP A 25 -12.69 -5.31 2.53
C ASP A 25 -13.86 -4.59 3.22
N ASP A 26 -13.70 -4.31 4.52
CA ASP A 26 -14.61 -3.41 5.24
C ASP A 26 -14.13 -1.96 5.17
N PHE A 27 -15.05 -1.04 5.49
CA PHE A 27 -14.81 0.39 5.34
C PHE A 27 -13.61 0.88 6.18
N GLN A 28 -13.46 0.37 7.41
CA GLN A 28 -12.37 0.76 8.29
C GLN A 28 -11.00 0.34 7.73
N THR A 29 -10.89 -0.90 7.26
CA THR A 29 -9.67 -1.42 6.64
C THR A 29 -9.37 -0.64 5.36
N ALA A 30 -10.38 -0.37 4.54
CA ALA A 30 -10.22 0.38 3.31
C ALA A 30 -9.73 1.81 3.55
N GLN A 31 -10.27 2.51 4.54
CA GLN A 31 -9.81 3.85 4.95
C GLN A 31 -8.35 3.84 5.43
N LEU A 32 -7.97 2.85 6.24
CA LEU A 32 -6.57 2.71 6.66
C LEU A 32 -5.65 2.48 5.45
N LEU A 33 -6.05 1.63 4.51
CA LEU A 33 -5.27 1.37 3.30
C LEU A 33 -5.15 2.62 2.42
N ALA A 34 -6.20 3.44 2.31
CA ALA A 34 -6.16 4.70 1.59
C ALA A 34 -5.09 5.64 2.17
N LEU A 35 -5.01 5.77 3.50
CA LEU A 35 -3.98 6.57 4.16
C LEU A 35 -2.55 6.03 3.90
N VAL A 36 -2.40 4.70 3.85
CA VAL A 36 -1.12 4.08 3.48
C VAL A 36 -0.75 4.38 2.02
N LEU A 37 -1.73 4.36 1.11
CA LEU A 37 -1.51 4.73 -0.30
C LEU A 37 -1.16 6.22 -0.43
N GLU A 38 -1.84 7.12 0.27
CA GLU A 38 -1.51 8.55 0.29
C GLU A 38 -0.08 8.79 0.77
N LEU A 39 0.35 8.12 1.84
CA LEU A 39 1.73 8.19 2.32
C LEU A 39 2.72 7.66 1.27
N LEU A 40 2.40 6.57 0.58
CA LEU A 40 3.23 6.01 -0.47
C LEU A 40 3.34 6.95 -1.67
N THR A 41 2.23 7.57 -2.08
CA THR A 41 2.19 8.59 -3.14
C THR A 41 3.05 9.79 -2.77
N PHE A 42 2.87 10.34 -1.56
CA PHE A 42 3.73 11.41 -1.06
C PHE A 42 5.21 11.02 -1.10
N CYS A 43 5.54 9.81 -0.68
CA CYS A 43 6.91 9.30 -0.73
C CYS A 43 7.46 9.20 -2.16
N VAL A 44 6.64 8.78 -3.13
CA VAL A 44 7.02 8.69 -4.54
C VAL A 44 7.30 10.08 -5.13
N GLU A 45 6.50 11.06 -4.75
CA GLU A 45 6.64 12.44 -5.21
C GLU A 45 7.89 13.13 -4.64
N HIS A 46 8.23 12.87 -3.37
CA HIS A 46 9.23 13.67 -2.65
C HIS A 46 10.55 12.93 -2.42
N HIS A 47 10.55 11.60 -2.40
CA HIS A 47 11.77 10.83 -2.17
C HIS A 47 12.20 10.17 -3.47
N THR A 48 13.46 10.31 -3.87
CA THR A 48 13.91 9.84 -5.19
C THR A 48 14.28 8.35 -5.16
N TYR A 49 15.46 8.04 -4.62
CA TYR A 49 16.05 6.70 -4.72
C TYR A 49 15.44 5.70 -3.72
N HIS A 50 15.24 6.12 -2.47
CA HIS A 50 14.87 5.20 -1.40
C HIS A 50 13.46 4.61 -1.56
N ILE A 51 12.49 5.39 -2.07
CA ILE A 51 11.14 4.87 -2.33
C ILE A 51 11.12 3.86 -3.46
N LYS A 52 11.88 4.10 -4.54
CA LYS A 52 11.95 3.18 -5.69
C LYS A 52 12.48 1.82 -5.25
N ASN A 53 13.58 1.83 -4.50
CA ASN A 53 14.13 0.60 -3.92
C ASN A 53 13.14 -0.08 -2.98
N TYR A 54 12.40 0.69 -2.18
CA TYR A 54 11.42 0.12 -1.26
C TYR A 54 10.25 -0.55 -2.01
N ILE A 55 9.67 0.14 -2.99
CA ILE A 55 8.55 -0.37 -3.81
C ILE A 55 8.94 -1.67 -4.51
N ILE A 56 10.12 -1.70 -5.14
CA ILE A 56 10.61 -2.87 -5.88
C ILE A 56 10.90 -4.03 -4.93
N ASN A 57 11.70 -3.80 -3.88
CA ASN A 57 12.13 -4.89 -2.99
C ASN A 57 11.03 -5.44 -2.08
N LYS A 58 9.93 -4.70 -1.88
CA LYS A 58 8.78 -5.11 -1.06
C LYS A 58 7.56 -5.48 -1.90
N ASP A 59 7.69 -5.51 -3.22
CA ASP A 59 6.59 -5.86 -4.14
C ASP A 59 5.35 -4.97 -3.98
N ILE A 60 5.54 -3.69 -3.63
CA ILE A 60 4.44 -2.78 -3.28
C ILE A 60 3.50 -2.57 -4.47
N LEU A 61 4.03 -2.46 -5.69
CA LEU A 61 3.23 -2.28 -6.91
C LEU A 61 2.18 -3.38 -7.08
N ARG A 62 2.58 -4.65 -6.95
CA ARG A 62 1.64 -5.78 -7.04
C ARG A 62 0.57 -5.69 -5.96
N ARG A 63 0.96 -5.34 -4.73
CA ARG A 63 0.05 -5.24 -3.58
C ARG A 63 -0.98 -4.12 -3.78
N VAL A 64 -0.57 -3.00 -4.37
CA VAL A 64 -1.51 -1.91 -4.74
C VAL A 64 -2.49 -2.37 -5.81
N LEU A 65 -2.04 -3.13 -6.82
CA LEU A 65 -2.93 -3.65 -7.87
C LEU A 65 -4.02 -4.59 -7.32
N VAL A 66 -3.73 -5.37 -6.27
CA VAL A 66 -4.75 -6.21 -5.60
C VAL A 66 -5.92 -5.37 -5.06
N LEU A 67 -5.67 -4.12 -4.64
CA LEU A 67 -6.72 -3.24 -4.13
C LEU A 67 -7.71 -2.78 -5.19
N MET A 68 -7.40 -2.92 -6.48
CA MET A 68 -8.34 -2.64 -7.58
C MET A 68 -9.56 -3.56 -7.57
N ALA A 69 -9.51 -4.69 -6.86
CA ALA A 69 -10.64 -5.58 -6.66
C ALA A 69 -11.52 -5.20 -5.44
N SER A 70 -11.18 -4.13 -4.70
CA SER A 70 -11.99 -3.64 -3.58
C SER A 70 -13.35 -3.12 -4.06
N LYS A 71 -14.39 -3.33 -3.25
CA LYS A 71 -15.70 -2.71 -3.50
C LYS A 71 -15.72 -1.20 -3.20
N HIS A 72 -14.68 -0.69 -2.52
CA HIS A 72 -14.58 0.73 -2.16
C HIS A 72 -13.88 1.48 -3.29
N ALA A 73 -14.64 2.24 -4.06
CA ALA A 73 -14.16 2.96 -5.24
C ALA A 73 -12.97 3.89 -4.97
N PHE A 74 -12.79 4.40 -3.75
CA PHE A 74 -11.63 5.24 -3.43
C PHE A 74 -10.29 4.48 -3.33
N LEU A 75 -10.31 3.15 -3.31
CA LEU A 75 -9.11 2.31 -3.40
C LEU A 75 -8.84 1.79 -4.81
N ALA A 76 -9.88 1.65 -5.62
CA ALA A 76 -9.79 1.26 -7.03
C ALA A 76 -9.78 2.54 -7.87
N LEU A 77 -8.58 3.00 -8.26
CA LEU A 77 -8.37 4.15 -9.15
C LEU A 77 -9.40 4.26 -10.28
#